data_AF-G2ZEM1-F1
#
_entry.id   AF-G2ZEM1-F1
#
_cell.length_a   1.000
_cell.length_b   1.000
_cell.length_c   1.000
_cell.angle_alpha   90.00
_cell.angle_beta   90.00
_cell.angle_gamma   90.00
#
_symmetry.space_group_name_H-M   'P 1'
#
loop_
_entity.id
_entity.type
_entity.pdbx_description
1 polymer ?
#
loop_
_entity_poly.entity_id
_entity_poly.type
_entity_poly.pdbx_seq_one_letter_code
_entity_poly.pdbx_strand_id
1 'polypeptide(L)'
;MVVEWNFDNPKKPIYWIANSPKTDKGTVLMLFWLMEPDFAYQFETREEMLEKSSWYVEDFDIVTVLEEKYLAEFYQNQVYGYAPPAEFQEEEMKRAIASEMFVLLKGLEVSESAEWEDGFPPELQERYNELAESVEE
;
A
#
# COMPACT_ATOMS: atom_id res chain seq x y z
N MET A 1 -6.98 -8.12 9.14
CA MET A 1 -5.52 -8.17 8.98
C MET A 1 -5.11 -7.06 8.03
N VAL A 2 -5.03 -5.84 8.55
CA VAL A 2 -4.11 -4.85 8.00
C VAL A 2 -2.87 -5.07 8.86
N VAL A 3 -1.85 -5.71 8.28
CA VAL A 3 -0.51 -5.73 8.88
C VAL A 3 -0.16 -4.26 9.13
N GLU A 4 0.36 -3.91 10.31
CA GLU A 4 0.78 -2.54 10.60
C GLU A 4 1.54 -1.98 9.40
N TRP A 5 0.93 -1.00 8.74
CA TRP A 5 1.55 -0.43 7.56
C TRP A 5 2.60 0.57 8.02
N ASN A 6 3.84 0.36 7.58
CA ASN A 6 4.93 1.28 7.82
C ASN A 6 5.63 1.58 6.48
N PHE A 7 6.17 2.79 6.38
CA PHE A 7 7.06 3.21 5.30
C PHE A 7 8.24 2.24 5.11
N ASP A 8 8.72 1.58 6.16
CA ASP A 8 9.82 0.60 6.04
C ASP A 8 9.38 -0.79 5.54
N ASN A 9 8.10 -0.96 5.17
CA ASN A 9 7.61 -2.23 4.64
C ASN A 9 8.43 -2.68 3.43
N PRO A 10 8.75 -3.99 3.32
CA PRO A 10 9.61 -4.50 2.27
C PRO A 10 9.00 -4.26 0.88
N LYS A 11 9.70 -3.48 0.05
CA LYS A 11 9.21 -3.01 -1.26
C LYS A 11 9.05 -4.12 -2.28
N LYS A 12 9.90 -5.16 -2.23
CA LYS A 12 9.87 -6.27 -3.20
C LYS A 12 8.53 -7.04 -3.20
N PRO A 13 8.00 -7.51 -2.06
CA PRO A 13 6.66 -8.09 -1.98
C PRO A 13 5.57 -7.16 -2.54
N ILE A 14 5.60 -5.87 -2.19
CA ILE A 14 4.61 -4.90 -2.65
C ILE A 14 4.67 -4.75 -4.17
N TYR A 15 5.87 -4.59 -4.73
CA TYR A 15 6.09 -4.51 -6.17
C TYR A 15 5.62 -5.78 -6.89
N TRP A 16 5.82 -6.96 -6.29
CA TRP A 16 5.30 -8.23 -6.83
C TRP A 16 3.76 -8.26 -6.84
N ILE A 17 3.12 -7.80 -5.75
CA ILE A 17 1.65 -7.68 -5.66
C ILE A 17 1.13 -6.72 -6.73
N ALA A 18 1.74 -5.54 -6.86
CA ALA A 18 1.40 -4.54 -7.86
C ALA A 18 1.51 -5.09 -9.30
N ASN A 19 2.46 -5.99 -9.55
CA ASN A 19 2.69 -6.55 -10.88
C ASN A 19 1.90 -7.82 -11.19
N SER A 20 1.14 -8.36 -10.24
CA SER A 20 0.35 -9.57 -10.45
C SER A 20 -1.05 -9.24 -10.99
N PRO A 21 -1.43 -9.74 -12.18
CA PRO A 21 -2.79 -9.51 -12.73
C PRO A 21 -3.88 -10.27 -11.95
N LYS A 22 -3.47 -11.20 -11.07
CA LYS A 22 -4.38 -11.93 -10.19
C LYS A 22 -4.75 -11.16 -8.92
N THR A 23 -3.99 -10.10 -8.60
CA THR A 23 -4.25 -9.25 -7.45
C THR A 23 -5.62 -8.60 -7.59
N ASP A 24 -6.33 -8.53 -6.47
CA ASP A 24 -7.66 -7.95 -6.41
C ASP A 24 -7.62 -6.41 -6.55
N LYS A 25 -8.53 -5.85 -7.34
CA LYS A 25 -8.63 -4.41 -7.59
C LYS A 25 -8.83 -3.61 -6.30
N GLY A 26 -9.60 -4.12 -5.33
CA GLY A 26 -9.77 -3.49 -4.02
C GLY A 26 -8.47 -3.47 -3.22
N THR A 27 -7.70 -4.55 -3.25
CA THR A 27 -6.37 -4.62 -2.61
C THR A 27 -5.38 -3.67 -3.26
N VAL A 28 -5.38 -3.54 -4.59
CA VAL A 28 -4.50 -2.58 -5.28
C VAL A 28 -4.84 -1.15 -4.91
N LEU A 29 -6.13 -0.81 -4.89
CA LEU A 29 -6.58 0.52 -4.52
C LEU A 29 -6.16 0.87 -3.08
N MET A 30 -6.33 -0.07 -2.16
CA MET A 30 -5.84 0.05 -0.78
C MET A 30 -4.34 0.29 -0.74
N LEU A 31 -3.54 -0.53 -1.44
CA LEU A 31 -2.08 -0.38 -1.46
C LEU A 31 -1.65 0.95 -2.06
N PHE A 32 -2.30 1.44 -3.10
CA PHE A 32 -2.01 2.75 -3.68
C PHE A 32 -2.12 3.85 -2.63
N TRP A 33 -3.21 3.88 -1.87
CA TRP A 33 -3.44 4.87 -0.82
C TRP A 33 -2.51 4.71 0.39
N LEU A 34 -2.16 3.48 0.75
CA LEU A 34 -1.18 3.21 1.80
C LEU A 34 0.24 3.66 1.43
N MET A 35 0.58 3.67 0.13
CA MET A 35 1.89 4.10 -0.36
C MET A 35 2.07 5.64 -0.42
N GLU A 36 1.13 6.41 0.13
CA GLU A 36 1.19 7.88 0.22
C GLU A 36 1.40 8.56 -1.16
N PRO A 37 0.42 8.47 -2.06
CA PRO A 37 0.54 8.98 -3.42
C PRO A 37 0.66 10.51 -3.46
N ASP A 38 0.15 11.19 -2.44
CA ASP A 38 0.32 12.63 -2.23
C ASP A 38 1.79 13.03 -2.12
N PHE A 39 2.61 12.28 -1.37
CA PHE A 39 4.05 12.53 -1.30
C PHE A 39 4.74 12.26 -2.63
N ALA A 40 4.42 11.14 -3.30
CA ALA A 40 4.97 10.84 -4.62
C ALA A 40 4.69 11.97 -5.64
N TYR A 41 3.53 12.63 -5.50
CA TYR A 41 3.05 13.59 -6.50
C TYR A 41 3.57 15.01 -6.23
N GLN A 42 4.39 15.19 -5.19
CA GLN A 42 5.22 16.39 -5.01
C GLN A 42 6.33 16.50 -6.06
N PHE A 43 6.63 15.42 -6.78
CA PHE A 43 7.65 15.37 -7.84
C PHE A 43 7.00 15.25 -9.21
N GLU A 44 7.43 16.07 -10.17
CA GLU A 44 6.89 16.02 -11.54
C GLU A 44 7.44 14.82 -12.31
N THR A 45 8.71 14.48 -12.03
CA THR A 45 9.45 13.44 -12.74
C THR A 45 10.24 12.59 -11.77
N ARG A 46 10.57 11.37 -12.20
CA ARG A 46 11.44 10.46 -11.45
C ARG A 46 12.82 11.07 -11.22
N GLU A 47 13.36 11.81 -12.19
CA GLU A 47 14.63 12.51 -12.07
C GLU A 47 14.60 13.58 -10.98
N GLU A 48 13.54 14.40 -10.94
CA GLU A 48 13.35 15.39 -9.88
C GLU A 48 13.26 14.72 -8.50
N MET A 49 12.52 13.61 -8.40
CA MET A 49 12.42 12.83 -7.17
C MET A 49 13.79 12.32 -6.74
N LEU A 50 14.61 11.80 -7.65
CA LEU A 50 15.97 11.33 -7.33
C LEU A 50 16.89 12.44 -6.82
N GLU A 51 16.76 13.65 -7.35
CA GLU A 51 17.56 14.81 -6.91
C GLU A 51 17.19 15.28 -5.49
N LYS A 52 15.89 15.24 -5.15
CA LYS A 52 15.38 15.77 -3.87
C LYS A 52 15.27 14.71 -2.76
N SER A 53 14.89 13.49 -3.12
CA SER A 53 14.47 12.42 -2.22
C SER A 53 14.88 11.04 -2.76
N SER A 54 16.17 10.85 -3.02
CA SER A 54 16.72 9.59 -3.57
C SER A 54 16.37 8.32 -2.80
N TRP A 55 16.07 8.44 -1.50
CA TRP A 55 15.64 7.34 -0.63
C TRP A 55 14.21 6.84 -0.94
N TYR A 56 13.39 7.63 -1.62
CA TYR A 56 11.98 7.33 -1.92
C TYR A 56 11.79 6.67 -3.31
N VAL A 57 12.88 6.31 -3.99
CA VAL A 57 12.82 5.82 -5.39
C VAL A 57 11.96 4.58 -5.58
N GLU A 58 12.04 3.61 -4.67
CA GLU A 58 11.28 2.36 -4.79
C GLU A 58 9.79 2.61 -4.57
N ASP A 59 9.43 3.46 -3.61
CA ASP A 59 8.07 3.86 -3.32
C ASP A 59 7.45 4.63 -4.47
N PHE A 60 8.17 5.62 -5.01
CA PHE A 60 7.75 6.38 -6.18
C PHE A 60 7.46 5.47 -7.38
N ASP A 61 8.35 4.51 -7.64
CA ASP A 61 8.19 3.55 -8.74
C ASP A 61 6.96 2.64 -8.50
N ILE A 62 6.72 2.21 -7.25
CA ILE A 62 5.55 1.40 -6.89
C ILE A 62 4.25 2.18 -7.06
N VAL A 63 4.16 3.39 -6.52
CA VAL A 63 2.96 4.25 -6.63
C VAL A 63 2.61 4.47 -8.10
N THR A 64 3.61 4.80 -8.92
CA THR A 64 3.44 5.01 -10.36
C THR A 64 2.93 3.75 -11.05
N VAL A 65 3.51 2.58 -10.76
CA VAL A 65 3.06 1.30 -11.32
C VAL A 65 1.63 0.94 -10.89
N LEU A 66 1.26 1.20 -9.63
CA LEU A 66 -0.07 0.94 -9.11
C LEU A 66 -1.12 1.78 -9.86
N GLU A 67 -0.90 3.09 -10.01
CA GLU A 67 -1.83 3.96 -10.74
C GLU A 67 -1.93 3.55 -12.22
N GLU A 68 -0.80 3.44 -12.92
CA GLU A 68 -0.79 3.12 -14.36
C GLU A 68 -1.53 1.82 -14.66
N LYS A 69 -1.29 0.76 -13.88
CA LYS A 69 -1.94 -0.54 -14.07
C LYS A 69 -3.39 -0.52 -13.67
N TYR A 70 -3.76 0.22 -12.62
CA TYR A 70 -5.14 0.35 -12.20
C TYR A 70 -5.97 1.03 -13.29
N LEU A 71 -5.47 2.14 -13.85
CA LEU A 71 -6.11 2.87 -14.94
C LEU A 71 -6.15 2.08 -16.25
N ALA A 72 -5.17 1.21 -16.48
CA ALA A 72 -5.14 0.31 -17.64
C ALA A 72 -6.09 -0.90 -17.51
N GLU A 73 -6.90 -0.99 -16.44
CA GLU A 73 -7.77 -2.14 -16.13
C GLU A 73 -6.98 -3.47 -16.12
N PHE A 74 -5.73 -3.44 -15.62
CA PHE A 74 -4.87 -4.62 -15.57
C PHE A 74 -5.38 -5.70 -14.59
N TYR A 75 -6.00 -5.27 -13.49
CA TYR A 75 -6.50 -6.15 -12.42
C TYR A 75 -7.94 -6.58 -12.71
N GLN A 76 -8.12 -7.88 -12.98
CA GLN A 76 -9.40 -8.42 -13.48
C GLN A 76 -10.34 -8.89 -12.35
N ASN A 77 -9.81 -9.09 -11.15
CA ASN A 77 -10.59 -9.58 -10.01
C ASN A 77 -11.02 -8.42 -9.11
N GLN A 78 -12.28 -8.44 -8.65
CA GLN A 78 -12.79 -7.52 -7.65
C GLN A 78 -13.75 -8.26 -6.70
N VAL A 79 -13.19 -8.73 -5.59
CA VAL A 79 -13.86 -9.43 -4.50
C VAL A 79 -13.92 -8.53 -3.27
N TYR A 80 -12.85 -7.79 -2.99
CA TYR A 80 -12.74 -6.94 -1.81
C TYR A 80 -13.19 -5.50 -2.11
N GLY A 81 -13.83 -4.90 -1.11
CA GLY A 81 -14.17 -3.48 -1.14
C GLY A 81 -13.05 -2.63 -0.56
N TYR A 82 -12.95 -1.39 -1.03
CA TYR A 82 -12.08 -0.39 -0.41
C TYR A 82 -12.68 1.00 -0.59
N ALA A 83 -12.62 1.80 0.48
CA ALA A 83 -13.01 3.19 0.50
C ALA A 83 -11.75 4.06 0.56
N PRO A 84 -11.42 4.79 -0.51
CA PRO A 84 -10.37 5.79 -0.51
C PRO A 84 -10.55 6.80 0.63
N PRO A 85 -9.45 7.33 1.20
CA PRO A 85 -9.52 8.36 2.22
C PRO A 85 -10.20 9.62 1.65
N ALA A 86 -10.94 10.32 2.52
CA ALA A 86 -11.61 11.57 2.15
C ALA A 86 -10.67 12.77 2.17
N GLU A 87 -9.54 12.66 2.88
CA GLU A 87 -8.55 13.72 3.08
C GLU A 87 -7.15 13.18 2.73
N PHE A 88 -6.35 14.00 2.04
CA PHE A 88 -4.95 13.77 1.68
C PHE A 88 -4.25 15.12 1.48
N GLN A 89 -2.91 15.16 1.43
CA GLN A 89 -2.18 16.43 1.37
C GLN A 89 -2.03 16.94 -0.07
N GLU A 90 -2.99 17.76 -0.51
CA GLU A 90 -2.99 18.32 -1.86
C GLU A 90 -2.02 19.49 -2.07
N GLU A 91 -1.62 20.23 -1.02
CA GLU A 91 -0.98 21.55 -1.20
C GLU A 91 0.38 21.51 -1.90
N GLU A 92 1.14 20.43 -1.70
CA GLU A 92 2.50 20.28 -2.24
C GLU A 92 2.52 19.46 -3.54
N MET A 93 1.38 18.90 -3.95
CA MET A 93 1.28 18.08 -5.13
C MET A 93 1.40 18.92 -6.40
N LYS A 94 2.20 18.42 -7.34
CA LYS A 94 2.41 19.02 -8.67
C LYS A 94 1.48 18.46 -9.73
N ARG A 95 0.98 17.24 -9.51
CA ARG A 95 0.01 16.58 -10.38
C ARG A 95 -1.17 16.07 -9.57
N ALA A 96 -2.35 16.01 -10.18
CA ALA A 96 -3.55 15.48 -9.54
C ALA A 96 -3.57 13.94 -9.59
N ILE A 97 -4.13 13.31 -8.56
CA ILE A 97 -4.48 11.88 -8.58
C ILE A 97 -5.67 11.66 -9.52
N ALA A 98 -5.62 10.59 -10.33
CA ALA A 98 -6.70 10.26 -11.23
C ALA A 98 -8.03 10.03 -10.47
N SER A 99 -9.13 10.54 -11.01
CA SER A 99 -10.45 10.51 -10.37
C SER A 99 -10.93 9.08 -10.03
N GLU A 100 -10.50 8.12 -10.83
CA GLU A 100 -10.77 6.69 -10.72
C GLU A 100 -10.20 6.08 -9.44
N MET A 101 -9.13 6.67 -8.89
CA MET A 101 -8.51 6.24 -7.63
C MET A 101 -9.33 6.67 -6.40
N PHE A 102 -10.34 7.55 -6.58
CA PHE A 102 -11.27 7.97 -5.54
C PHE A 102 -12.59 7.20 -5.57
N VAL A 103 -12.78 6.30 -6.55
CA VAL A 103 -14.03 5.55 -6.69
C VAL A 103 -14.11 4.46 -5.62
N LEU A 104 -15.11 4.57 -4.75
CA LEU A 104 -15.48 3.53 -3.80
C LEU A 104 -15.70 2.19 -4.51
N LEU A 105 -14.94 1.18 -4.13
CA LEU A 105 -15.15 -0.20 -4.56
C LEU A 105 -15.98 -0.94 -3.52
N LYS A 106 -17.14 -1.46 -3.95
CA LYS A 106 -17.97 -2.34 -3.12
C LYS A 106 -17.47 -3.78 -3.22
N GLY A 107 -17.39 -4.46 -2.08
CA GLY A 107 -16.96 -5.85 -1.99
C GLY A 107 -16.98 -6.34 -0.55
N LEU A 108 -16.30 -7.45 -0.28
CA LEU A 108 -16.11 -7.95 1.08
C LEU A 108 -15.25 -6.98 1.88
N GLU A 109 -15.74 -6.57 3.04
CA GLU A 109 -14.95 -5.83 4.02
C GLU A 109 -14.16 -6.82 4.87
N VAL A 110 -12.87 -6.56 5.05
CA VAL A 110 -12.03 -7.32 5.97
C VAL A 110 -12.03 -6.55 7.29
N SER A 111 -12.69 -7.08 8.32
CA SER A 111 -12.69 -6.45 9.64
C SER A 111 -11.28 -6.39 10.20
N GLU A 112 -10.91 -5.23 10.75
CA GLU A 112 -9.61 -5.02 11.40
C GLU A 112 -9.47 -5.82 12.70
N SER A 113 -10.59 -6.12 13.38
CA SER A 113 -10.58 -6.73 14.70
C SER A 113 -10.66 -8.26 14.66
N ALA A 114 -9.52 -8.92 14.61
CA ALA A 114 -9.31 -9.96 15.61
C ALA A 114 -8.69 -9.25 16.82
N GLU A 115 -9.09 -9.56 18.05
CA GLU A 115 -8.46 -9.04 19.29
C GLU A 115 -7.07 -9.67 19.48
N TRP A 116 -6.23 -9.55 18.46
CA TRP A 116 -4.95 -10.21 18.28
C TRP A 116 -3.88 -9.14 18.39
N GLU A 117 -3.18 -9.12 19.52
CA GLU A 117 -2.00 -8.27 19.73
C GLU A 117 -0.98 -8.59 18.62
N ASP A 118 -0.44 -7.56 17.96
CA ASP A 118 0.48 -7.66 16.82
C ASP A 118 -0.01 -8.48 15.61
N GLY A 119 -1.32 -8.70 15.50
CA GLY A 119 -1.91 -9.49 14.40
C GLY A 119 -1.71 -11.00 14.53
N PHE A 120 -1.27 -11.49 15.69
CA PHE A 120 -1.17 -12.92 16.00
C PHE A 120 -2.29 -13.39 16.95
N PRO A 121 -2.84 -14.59 16.74
CA PRO A 121 -3.63 -15.25 17.78
C PRO A 121 -2.84 -15.26 19.09
N PRO A 122 -3.45 -14.94 20.26
CA PRO A 122 -2.75 -14.92 21.54
C PRO A 122 -1.99 -16.22 21.85
N GLU A 123 -2.47 -17.35 21.32
CA GLU A 123 -1.83 -18.67 21.47
C GLU A 123 -0.49 -18.80 20.72
N LEU A 124 -0.23 -17.93 19.74
CA LEU A 124 1.02 -17.89 18.99
C LEU A 124 1.98 -16.81 19.48
N GLN A 125 1.48 -15.79 20.21
CA GLN A 125 2.29 -14.68 20.72
C GLN A 125 3.39 -15.17 21.69
N GLU A 126 3.05 -16.05 22.63
CA GLU A 126 4.00 -16.60 23.60
C GLU A 126 5.17 -17.31 22.90
N ARG A 127 4.85 -18.12 21.88
CA ARG A 127 5.85 -18.86 21.11
C ARG A 127 6.71 -17.97 20.22
N TYR A 128 6.13 -16.89 19.69
CA TYR A 128 6.88 -15.88 18.94
C TYR A 128 7.90 -15.18 19.83
N ASN A 129 7.48 -14.74 21.03
CA ASN A 129 8.37 -14.08 21.99
C ASN A 129 9.56 -14.98 22.39
N GLU A 130 9.30 -16.25 22.71
CA GLU A 130 10.36 -17.23 23.01
C GLU A 130 11.36 -17.37 21.85
N LEU A 131 10.88 -17.41 20.61
CA LEU A 131 11.73 -17.50 19.42
C LEU A 131 12.54 -16.22 19.19
N ALA A 132 11.91 -15.06 19.33
CA ALA A 132 12.56 -13.76 19.14
C ALA A 132 13.73 -13.58 20.12
N GLU A 133 13.51 -13.89 21.40
CA GLU A 133 14.57 -13.85 22.44
C GLU A 133 15.73 -14.82 22.12
N SER A 134 15.44 -15.98 21.53
CA SER A 134 16.47 -16.98 21.19
C SER A 134 17.36 -16.62 19.99
N VAL A 135 16.97 -15.63 19.19
CA VAL A 135 17.70 -15.18 17.99
C VAL A 135 18.58 -13.95 18.28
N GLU A 136 18.38 -13.29 19.43
CA GLU A 136 19.21 -12.17 19.88
C GLU A 136 20.49 -12.57 20.66
N GLU A 137 20.76 -13.88 20.84
CA GLU A 137 22.04 -14.45 21.32
C GLU A 137 22.95 -14.96 20.17
#